data_AF-A0A2V1CZW6-F1
#
_entry.id   AF-A0A2V1CZW6-F1
#
_cell.length_a   1.000
_cell.length_b   1.000
_cell.length_c   1.000
_cell.angle_alpha   90.00
_cell.angle_beta   90.00
_cell.angle_gamma   90.00
#
_symmetry.space_group_name_H-M   'P 1'
#
loop_
_entity.id
_entity.type
_entity.pdbx_description
1 polymer ?
#
loop_
_entity_poly.entity_id
_entity_poly.type
_entity_poly.pdbx_seq_one_letter_code
_entity_poly.pdbx_strand_id
1 'polypeptide(L)'
;MTDAYTQTVPLQCGFEVKERGGDSNEADMQLGIWSAAGLQLLKQQRSAVTGSGEILPFVGGTIVGHEWRVHIAWKDEKGERICDWLKETYWPWLRDSVLIPLS
;
A
#
# COMPACT_ATOMS: atom_id res chain seq x y z
N MET A 1 28.98 -12.22 -12.56
CA MET A 1 27.69 -12.80 -12.11
C MET A 1 26.88 -11.64 -11.58
N THR A 2 26.03 -11.07 -12.43
CA THR A 2 25.19 -9.91 -12.09
C THR A 2 23.96 -10.46 -11.41
N ASP A 3 23.75 -10.12 -10.15
CA ASP A 3 22.56 -10.51 -9.40
C ASP A 3 21.31 -9.94 -10.09
N ALA A 4 20.41 -10.83 -10.50
CA ALA A 4 19.17 -10.49 -11.19
C ALA A 4 18.05 -10.06 -10.22
N TYR A 5 18.32 -9.99 -8.91
CA TYR A 5 17.29 -9.86 -7.88
C TYR A 5 17.39 -8.68 -6.91
N THR A 6 18.31 -7.72 -7.10
CA THR A 6 18.45 -6.57 -6.17
C THR A 6 18.11 -5.21 -6.78
N GLN A 7 17.15 -5.15 -7.70
CA GLN A 7 16.33 -3.93 -7.76
C GLN A 7 15.26 -3.98 -6.66
N THR A 8 15.71 -3.91 -5.39
CA THR A 8 14.83 -3.62 -4.26
C THR A 8 14.30 -2.20 -4.44
N VAL A 9 13.19 -2.08 -5.17
CA VAL A 9 12.43 -0.84 -5.24
C VAL A 9 11.78 -0.68 -3.86
N PRO A 10 12.14 0.35 -3.08
CA PRO A 10 11.41 0.62 -1.85
C PRO A 10 9.98 0.96 -2.23
N LEU A 11 9.04 0.11 -1.83
CA LEU A 11 7.62 0.36 -2.00
C LEU A 11 7.16 1.18 -0.80
N GLN A 12 6.71 2.41 -1.04
CA GLN A 12 6.05 3.18 0.00
C GLN A 12 4.75 2.46 0.38
N CYS A 13 4.61 2.14 1.67
CA CYS A 13 3.39 1.59 2.22
C CYS A 13 2.97 2.29 3.49
N GLY A 14 1.65 2.30 3.75
CA GLY A 14 1.04 2.90 4.93
C GLY A 14 0.06 1.94 5.59
N PHE A 15 0.05 1.95 6.93
CA PHE A 15 -0.91 1.19 7.71
C PHE A 15 -1.73 2.12 8.60
N GLU A 16 -3.04 1.99 8.53
CA GLU A 16 -3.96 2.63 9.47
C GLU A 16 -4.47 1.57 10.46
N VAL A 17 -4.36 1.88 11.75
CA VAL A 17 -4.58 0.90 12.82
C VAL A 17 -5.63 1.42 13.78
N LYS A 18 -6.66 0.61 14.02
CA LYS A 18 -7.70 0.85 15.01
C LYS A 18 -7.75 -0.29 16.02
N GLU A 19 -8.25 0.03 17.21
CA GLU A 19 -8.49 -0.97 18.25
C GLU A 19 -9.61 -1.96 17.86
N ARG A 20 -9.77 -3.02 18.66
CA ARG A 20 -10.83 -4.01 18.45
C ARG A 20 -12.20 -3.34 18.64
N GLY A 21 -13.05 -3.41 17.60
CA GLY A 21 -14.35 -2.74 17.59
C GLY A 21 -14.32 -1.31 17.03
N GLY A 22 -13.16 -0.83 16.58
CA GLY A 22 -13.04 0.43 15.86
C GLY A 22 -13.73 0.41 14.50
N ASP A 23 -14.04 1.59 13.96
CA ASP A 23 -14.73 1.72 12.67
C ASP A 23 -13.75 1.46 11.51
N SER A 24 -14.03 0.40 10.76
CA SER A 24 -13.20 0.06 9.62
C SER A 24 -13.41 0.99 8.43
N ASN A 25 -14.58 1.61 8.28
CA ASN A 25 -14.80 2.62 7.24
C ASN A 25 -13.97 3.87 7.52
N GLU A 26 -13.85 4.24 8.80
CA GLU A 26 -12.97 5.35 9.22
C GLU A 26 -11.51 5.01 8.91
N ALA A 27 -11.06 3.79 9.24
CA ALA A 27 -9.70 3.34 8.92
C ALA A 27 -9.42 3.36 7.41
N ASP A 28 -10.36 2.84 6.62
CA ASP A 28 -10.27 2.80 5.16
C ASP A 28 -10.25 4.21 4.56
N MET A 29 -11.08 5.13 5.07
CA MET A 29 -11.10 6.53 4.65
C MET A 29 -9.78 7.25 4.98
N GLN A 30 -9.26 7.08 6.20
CA GLN A 30 -8.01 7.71 6.62
C GLN A 30 -6.84 7.22 5.77
N LEU A 31 -6.70 5.89 5.61
CA LEU A 31 -5.69 5.33 4.71
C LEU A 31 -5.86 5.83 3.27
N GLY A 32 -7.10 5.97 2.79
CA GLY A 32 -7.39 6.53 1.47
C GLY A 32 -6.87 7.96 1.29
N ILE A 33 -7.02 8.82 2.30
CA ILE A 33 -6.49 10.20 2.30
C ILE A 33 -4.96 10.19 2.23
N TRP A 34 -4.31 9.35 3.05
CA TRP A 34 -2.84 9.21 3.04
C TRP A 34 -2.33 8.67 1.71
N SER A 35 -3.02 7.70 1.12
CA SER A 35 -2.69 7.12 -0.18
C SER A 35 -2.82 8.15 -1.30
N ALA A 36 -3.87 8.97 -1.28
CA ALA A 36 -4.08 10.05 -2.24
C ALA A 36 -2.95 11.09 -2.20
N ALA A 37 -2.60 11.53 -0.99
CA ALA A 37 -1.52 12.50 -0.77
C ALA A 37 -0.16 11.91 -1.17
N GLY A 38 0.10 10.65 -0.79
CA GLY A 38 1.31 9.91 -1.14
C GLY A 38 1.48 9.78 -2.65
N LEU A 39 0.45 9.33 -3.36
CA LEU A 39 0.46 9.23 -4.84
C LEU A 39 0.71 10.58 -5.51
N GLN A 40 0.12 11.66 -5.00
CA GLN A 40 0.34 13.01 -5.55
C GLN A 40 1.80 13.46 -5.37
N LEU A 41 2.36 13.27 -4.18
CA LEU A 41 3.74 13.66 -3.89
C LEU A 41 4.74 12.80 -4.67
N LEU A 42 4.51 11.49 -4.75
CA LEU A 42 5.32 10.57 -5.57
C LEU A 42 5.30 10.98 -7.04
N LYS A 43 4.15 11.36 -7.58
CA LYS A 43 4.05 11.86 -8.97
C LYS A 43 4.93 13.09 -9.18
N GLN A 44 4.84 14.07 -8.29
CA GLN A 44 5.64 15.30 -8.37
C GLN A 44 7.14 15.00 -8.29
N GLN A 45 7.56 14.17 -7.33
CA GLN A 45 8.95 13.77 -7.17
C GLN A 45 9.47 13.00 -8.38
N ARG A 46 8.70 12.04 -8.89
CA ARG A 46 9.08 11.23 -10.07
C ARG A 46 9.16 12.07 -11.33
N SER A 47 8.23 12.99 -11.55
CA SER A 47 8.28 13.94 -12.66
C SER A 47 9.50 14.85 -12.57
N ALA A 48 9.88 15.31 -11.37
CA ALA A 48 11.07 16.13 -11.17
C ALA A 48 12.38 15.38 -11.50
N VAL A 49 12.43 14.06 -11.29
CA VAL A 49 13.64 13.24 -11.51
C VAL A 49 13.71 12.67 -12.92
N THR A 50 12.59 12.20 -13.46
CA THR A 50 12.56 11.40 -14.70
C THR A 50 11.86 12.10 -15.87
N GLY A 51 11.20 13.23 -15.63
CA GLY A 51 10.30 13.88 -16.61
C GLY A 51 9.00 13.10 -16.88
N SER A 52 8.83 11.90 -16.30
CA SER A 52 7.62 11.08 -16.41
C SER A 52 6.72 11.25 -15.19
N GLY A 53 5.41 11.30 -15.43
CA GLY A 53 4.38 11.30 -14.39
C GLY A 53 3.87 9.92 -14.00
N GLU A 54 4.39 8.85 -14.61
CA GLU A 54 3.99 7.48 -14.29
C GLU A 54 4.53 7.09 -12.92
N ILE A 55 3.68 6.57 -12.05
CA ILE A 55 4.03 6.12 -10.71
C ILE A 55 3.56 4.68 -10.50
N LEU A 56 4.23 3.96 -9.60
CA LEU A 56 3.74 2.67 -9.14
C LEU A 56 2.52 2.87 -8.23
N PRO A 57 1.62 1.89 -8.12
CA PRO A 57 0.55 1.91 -7.14
C PRO A 57 1.08 2.04 -5.72
N PHE A 58 0.35 2.77 -4.89
CA PHE A 58 0.55 2.83 -3.44
C PHE A 58 -0.12 1.62 -2.80
N VAL A 59 0.61 0.90 -1.94
CA VAL A 59 0.07 -0.26 -1.23
C VAL A 59 -0.09 0.10 0.24
N GLY A 60 -1.24 -0.23 0.82
CA GLY A 60 -1.49 0.02 2.23
C GLY A 60 -2.31 -1.07 2.88
N GLY A 61 -2.47 -0.97 4.19
CA GLY A 61 -3.31 -1.89 4.95
C GLY A 61 -4.12 -1.20 6.03
N THR A 62 -5.33 -1.67 6.29
CA THR A 62 -6.06 -1.33 7.51
C THR A 62 -6.05 -2.53 8.47
N ILE A 63 -5.84 -2.24 9.75
CA ILE A 63 -5.83 -3.24 10.82
C ILE A 63 -6.82 -2.78 11.87
N VAL A 64 -7.93 -3.50 12.04
CA VAL A 64 -8.94 -3.22 13.07
C VAL A 64 -9.02 -4.40 14.03
N GLY A 65 -8.44 -4.23 15.22
CA GLY A 65 -8.21 -5.35 16.14
C GLY A 65 -7.28 -6.41 15.52
N HIS A 66 -7.86 -7.50 15.01
CA HIS A 66 -7.12 -8.57 14.33
C HIS A 66 -7.58 -8.79 12.88
N GLU A 67 -8.45 -7.94 12.36
CA GLU A 67 -8.87 -7.98 10.96
C GLU A 67 -7.91 -7.15 10.12
N TRP A 68 -7.31 -7.78 9.10
CA TRP A 68 -6.39 -7.14 8.16
C TRP A 68 -7.08 -6.98 6.82
N ARG A 69 -6.95 -5.81 6.20
CA ARG A 69 -7.35 -5.55 4.81
C ARG A 69 -6.20 -4.92 4.06
N VAL A 70 -5.99 -5.36 2.82
CA VAL A 70 -4.95 -4.80 1.95
C VAL A 70 -5.60 -3.95 0.87
N HIS A 71 -4.96 -2.81 0.60
CA HIS A 71 -5.45 -1.78 -0.28
C HIS A 71 -4.39 -1.46 -1.32
N ILE A 72 -4.81 -1.38 -2.58
CA ILE A 72 -3.95 -0.96 -3.69
C ILE A 72 -4.58 0.28 -4.29
N ALA A 73 -3.81 1.35 -4.31
CA ALA A 73 -4.23 2.67 -4.72
C ALA A 73 -3.41 3.16 -5.91
N TRP A 74 -4.07 3.68 -6.93
CA TRP A 74 -3.44 4.30 -8.09
C TRP A 74 -4.32 5.43 -8.59
N LYS A 75 -3.74 6.36 -9.34
CA LYS A 75 -4.53 7.36 -10.09
C LYS A 75 -4.83 6.80 -11.48
N ASP A 76 -6.10 6.84 -11.88
CA ASP A 76 -6.46 6.58 -13.28
C ASP A 76 -5.91 7.68 -14.21
N GLU A 77 -6.05 7.49 -15.52
CA GLU A 77 -5.56 8.43 -16.55
C GLU A 77 -6.12 9.85 -16.39
N LYS A 78 -7.27 10.01 -15.73
CA LYS A 78 -7.93 11.29 -15.47
C LYS A 78 -7.59 11.85 -14.08
N GLY A 79 -6.98 11.05 -13.21
CA GLY A 79 -6.70 11.39 -11.81
C GLY A 79 -7.92 11.34 -10.89
N GLU A 80 -9.00 10.65 -11.28
CA GLU A 80 -10.31 10.71 -10.62
C GLU A 80 -10.51 9.61 -9.56
N ARG A 81 -10.00 8.41 -9.82
CA ARG A 81 -10.11 7.27 -8.88
C ARG A 81 -8.78 6.99 -8.18
N ILE A 82 -8.85 6.65 -6.89
CA ILE A 82 -7.67 6.55 -6.01
C ILE A 82 -7.44 5.14 -5.48
N CYS A 83 -8.48 4.35 -5.19
CA CYS A 83 -8.32 3.03 -4.55
C CYS A 83 -9.28 1.98 -5.13
N ASP A 84 -8.79 0.74 -5.24
CA ASP A 84 -9.63 -0.45 -5.29
C ASP A 84 -9.37 -1.34 -4.07
N TRP A 85 -10.46 -1.87 -3.52
CA TRP A 85 -10.46 -2.67 -2.29
C TRP A 85 -10.32 -4.16 -2.65
N LEU A 86 -9.21 -4.79 -2.25
CA LEU A 86 -9.11 -6.24 -2.30
C LEU A 86 -9.88 -6.83 -1.12
N LYS A 87 -11.10 -7.32 -1.39
CA LYS A 87 -11.98 -7.93 -0.38
C LYS A 87 -11.52 -9.32 0.09
N GLU A 88 -10.55 -9.92 -0.61
CA GLU A 88 -9.97 -11.20 -0.23
C GLU A 88 -8.58 -10.97 0.38
N THR A 89 -8.53 -10.80 1.71
CA THR A 89 -7.26 -10.88 2.43
C THR A 89 -6.84 -12.34 2.52
N TYR A 90 -6.07 -12.82 1.54
CA TYR A 90 -5.48 -14.15 1.57
C TYR A 90 -3.94 -14.02 1.49
N TRP A 91 -3.28 -14.13 2.65
CA TRP A 91 -1.82 -14.23 2.71
C TRP A 91 -1.34 -15.47 3.49
N PRO A 92 -1.60 -16.71 3.02
CA PRO A 92 -1.05 -17.91 3.64
C PRO A 92 0.48 -17.91 3.65
N TRP A 93 1.10 -17.40 2.58
CA TRP A 93 2.56 -17.44 2.46
C TRP A 93 3.28 -16.50 3.45
N LEU A 94 2.63 -15.43 3.94
CA LEU A 94 3.23 -14.55 4.94
C LEU A 94 3.36 -15.24 6.31
N ARG A 95 2.40 -16.11 6.65
CA ARG A 95 2.45 -16.95 7.85
C ARG A 95 3.61 -17.96 7.79
N ASP A 96 3.79 -18.57 6.63
CA ASP A 96 4.75 -19.68 6.46
C ASP A 96 6.19 -19.22 6.19
N SER A 97 6.39 -17.96 5.75
CA SER A 97 7.73 -17.45 5.36
C SER A 97 8.32 -16.42 6.31
N VAL A 98 7.51 -15.65 7.05
CA VAL A 98 7.98 -14.48 7.82
C VAL A 98 7.88 -14.68 9.34
N LEU A 99 7.01 -15.58 9.81
CA LEU A 99 6.80 -15.84 11.23
C LEU A 99 7.39 -17.18 11.72
N ILE A 100 8.40 -17.73 11.04
CA ILE A 100 9.22 -18.78 11.66
C ILE A 100 10.12 -18.07 12.67
N PRO A 101 9.99 -18.33 13.99
CA PRO A 101 10.95 -17.81 14.95
C PRO A 101 12.33 -18.33 14.56
N LEU A 102 13.32 -17.44 14.47
CA LEU A 102 14.71 -17.87 14.37
C LEU A 102 15.01 -18.75 15.60
N SER A 103 15.25 -20.04 15.36
CA SER A 103 15.73 -21.00 16.36
C SER A 103 17.19 -20.72 16.72
#